data_AF-J9EHP6-F1
#
_entry.id   AF-J9EHP6-F1
#
_cell.length_a   1.000
_cell.length_b   1.000
_cell.length_c   1.000
_cell.angle_alpha   90.00
_cell.angle_beta   90.00
_cell.angle_gamma   90.00
#
_symmetry.space_group_name_H-M   'P 1'
#
loop_
_entity.id
_entity.type
_entity.pdbx_description
1 polymer ?
#
loop_
_entity_poly.entity_id
_entity_poly.type
_entity_poly.pdbx_seq_one_letter_code
_entity_poly.pdbx_strand_id
1 'polypeptide(L)'
;MLLSNPFGIFQDHLSLLFYKYGLIVSYNPRPFVLIPVAITFLLSFGVFTMKVEDDLRFLYSPINSPARLEYSIHRAFTGDSINSTYVAVAVEPNNNLRNLLRKEIATEILSLNEFVLNNLTVNLNGRIYNFGKDICIRTTLCPLSNTIVQFFFNAFWNEKLWDDPRVRLDYPFLYFFDNKFFLPLHLYGVKLGGAKGIESIEMIHLHYPVPSTDHA
;
A
#
# COMPACT_ATOMS: atom_id res chain seq x y z
N MET A 1 57.85 15.43 44.76
CA MET A 1 57.00 14.22 44.79
C MET A 1 56.19 14.23 43.49
N LEU A 2 56.68 13.59 42.43
CA LEU A 2 55.98 13.56 41.14
C LEU A 2 54.74 12.66 41.30
N LEU A 3 53.55 13.25 41.21
CA LEU A 3 52.32 12.46 41.04
C LEU A 3 52.44 11.71 39.71
N SER A 4 52.62 10.39 39.79
CA SER A 4 52.60 9.54 38.61
C SER A 4 51.21 9.59 38.01
N ASN A 5 51.11 10.04 36.75
CA ASN A 5 49.85 10.20 36.04
C ASN A 5 49.16 8.82 35.91
N PRO A 6 47.99 8.59 36.52
CA PRO A 6 47.36 7.27 36.54
C PRO A 6 47.02 6.75 35.13
N PHE A 7 46.78 7.66 34.18
CA PHE A 7 46.60 7.31 32.76
C PHE A 7 47.89 6.83 32.09
N GLY A 8 49.05 7.35 32.49
CA GLY A 8 50.35 6.91 31.99
C GLY A 8 50.67 5.48 32.41
N ILE A 9 50.42 5.14 33.68
CA ILE A 9 50.63 3.78 34.20
C ILE A 9 49.71 2.76 33.49
N PHE A 10 48.44 3.12 33.28
CA PHE A 10 47.50 2.26 32.55
C PHE A 10 47.91 2.06 31.09
N GLN A 11 48.36 3.13 30.42
CA GLN A 11 48.89 3.08 29.07
C GLN A 11 50.14 2.20 28.96
N ASP A 12 51.06 2.30 29.92
CA ASP A 12 52.28 1.50 29.95
C ASP A 12 51.95 0.00 30.16
N HIS A 13 50.97 -0.32 31.01
CA HIS A 13 50.49 -1.68 31.16
C HIS A 13 49.83 -2.24 29.90
N LEU A 14 48.96 -1.47 29.24
CA LEU A 14 48.34 -1.87 27.98
C LEU A 14 49.37 -2.07 26.88
N SER A 15 50.35 -1.17 26.77
CA SER A 15 51.39 -1.27 25.74
C SER A 15 52.23 -2.53 25.93
N LEU A 16 52.57 -2.89 27.17
CA LEU A 16 53.26 -4.16 27.48
C LEU A 16 52.39 -5.38 27.16
N LEU A 17 51.09 -5.34 27.43
CA LEU A 17 50.16 -6.42 27.11
C LEU A 17 50.02 -6.62 25.59
N PHE A 18 49.79 -5.55 24.84
CA PHE A 18 49.70 -5.60 23.38
C PHE A 18 51.03 -5.98 22.73
N TYR A 19 52.16 -5.52 23.28
CA TYR A 19 53.49 -5.91 22.81
C TYR A 19 53.71 -7.42 22.99
N LYS A 20 53.40 -7.98 24.18
CA LYS A 20 53.47 -9.42 24.44
C LYS A 20 52.51 -10.22 23.54
N TYR A 21 51.28 -9.73 23.35
CA TYR A 21 50.30 -10.35 22.48
C TYR A 21 50.76 -10.35 21.01
N GLY A 22 51.24 -9.22 20.50
CA GLY A 22 51.78 -9.10 19.15
C GLY A 22 52.99 -10.00 18.92
N LEU A 23 53.85 -10.14 19.93
CA LEU A 23 54.99 -11.05 19.91
C LEU A 23 54.52 -12.51 19.77
N ILE A 24 53.51 -12.94 20.54
CA ILE A 24 52.88 -14.28 20.42
C ILE A 24 52.29 -14.50 19.02
N VAL A 25 51.61 -13.51 18.47
CA VAL A 25 51.03 -13.57 17.11
C VAL A 25 52.13 -13.70 16.05
N SER A 26 53.23 -12.95 16.19
CA SER A 26 54.36 -12.98 15.25
C SER A 26 55.12 -14.32 15.27
N TYR A 27 55.23 -14.97 16.43
CA TYR A 27 55.90 -16.26 16.56
C TYR A 27 55.07 -17.42 15.99
N ASN A 28 53.74 -17.34 16.05
CA ASN A 28 52.84 -18.39 15.58
C ASN A 28 51.69 -17.83 14.71
N PRO A 29 51.95 -17.33 13.49
CA PRO A 29 50.93 -16.60 12.72
C PRO A 29 49.79 -17.49 12.20
N ARG A 30 50.05 -18.78 11.95
CA ARG A 30 49.08 -19.72 11.35
C ARG A 30 47.75 -19.86 12.13
N PRO A 31 47.73 -20.15 13.43
CA PRO A 31 46.48 -20.23 14.19
C PRO A 31 45.71 -18.91 14.20
N PHE A 32 46.38 -17.76 14.26
CA PHE A 32 45.73 -16.45 14.26
C PHE A 32 45.11 -16.07 12.91
N VAL A 33 45.45 -16.76 11.81
CA VAL A 33 44.77 -16.61 10.51
C VAL A 33 43.67 -17.65 10.35
N LEU A 34 43.98 -18.92 10.63
CA LEU A 34 43.04 -20.02 10.39
C LEU A 34 41.84 -20.00 11.32
N ILE A 35 42.03 -19.63 12.60
CA ILE A 35 40.95 -19.62 13.59
C ILE A 35 39.90 -18.56 13.24
N PRO A 36 40.24 -17.27 12.99
CA PRO A 36 39.24 -16.29 12.57
C PRO A 36 38.55 -16.67 11.26
N VAL A 37 39.26 -17.23 10.28
CA VAL A 37 38.66 -17.68 9.01
C VAL A 37 37.68 -18.84 9.22
N ALA A 38 38.01 -19.81 10.07
CA ALA A 38 37.11 -20.89 10.40
C ALA A 38 35.87 -20.37 11.15
N ILE A 39 36.06 -19.43 12.09
CA ILE A 39 34.95 -18.80 12.83
C ILE A 39 34.06 -17.98 11.89
N THR A 40 34.62 -17.17 10.99
CA THR A 40 33.81 -16.40 10.03
C THR A 40 33.05 -17.31 9.08
N PHE A 41 33.66 -18.41 8.63
CA PHE A 41 32.98 -19.42 7.83
C PHE A 41 31.82 -20.06 8.59
N LEU A 42 32.04 -20.48 9.85
CA LEU A 42 30.99 -21.05 10.70
C LEU A 42 29.85 -20.06 10.96
N LEU A 43 30.15 -18.79 11.23
CA LEU A 43 29.14 -17.75 11.44
C LEU A 43 28.37 -17.40 10.16
N SER A 44 29.00 -17.53 8.99
CA SER A 44 28.35 -17.28 7.69
C SER A 44 27.18 -18.23 7.42
N PHE A 45 27.16 -19.43 8.01
CA PHE A 45 26.01 -20.34 7.90
C PHE A 45 24.71 -19.77 8.51
N GLY A 46 24.78 -18.71 9.32
CA GLY A 46 23.60 -17.99 9.80
C GLY A 46 22.74 -17.39 8.68
N VAL A 47 23.29 -17.19 7.47
CA VAL A 47 22.52 -16.72 6.30
C VAL A 47 21.39 -17.71 5.95
N PHE A 48 21.58 -19.01 6.17
CA PHE A 48 20.55 -20.01 5.86
C PHE A 48 19.32 -19.95 6.79
N THR A 49 19.43 -19.28 7.94
CA THR A 49 18.31 -19.09 8.87
C THR A 49 17.72 -17.68 8.83
N MET A 50 18.21 -16.82 7.92
CA MET A 50 17.70 -15.47 7.75
C MET A 50 16.25 -15.50 7.27
N LYS A 51 15.37 -14.81 8.01
CA LYS A 51 13.98 -14.54 7.61
C LYS A 51 13.90 -13.09 7.14
N VAL A 52 13.37 -12.89 5.95
CA VAL A 52 13.10 -11.56 5.40
C VAL A 52 11.65 -11.19 5.73
N GLU A 53 11.45 -10.01 6.31
CA GLU A 53 10.14 -9.46 6.62
C GLU A 53 9.89 -8.25 5.71
N ASP A 54 8.97 -8.39 4.75
CA ASP A 54 8.67 -7.37 3.75
C ASP A 54 7.40 -6.55 4.05
N ASP A 55 6.68 -6.86 5.14
CA ASP A 55 5.50 -6.10 5.53
C ASP A 55 5.91 -4.80 6.24
N LEU A 56 5.68 -3.69 5.54
CA LEU A 56 5.96 -2.32 6.00
C LEU A 56 5.37 -2.05 7.40
N ARG A 57 4.21 -2.61 7.74
CA ARG A 57 3.57 -2.39 9.05
C ARG A 57 4.41 -2.96 10.18
N PHE A 58 5.05 -4.12 9.96
CA PHE A 58 5.95 -4.72 10.94
C PHE A 58 7.33 -4.03 10.93
N LEU A 59 7.78 -3.54 9.78
CA LEU A 59 9.08 -2.87 9.67
C LEU A 59 9.09 -1.47 10.31
N TYR A 60 7.99 -0.73 10.24
CA TYR A 60 7.87 0.64 10.78
C TYR A 60 7.24 0.74 12.18
N SER A 61 6.82 -0.38 12.78
CA SER A 61 6.27 -0.40 14.14
C SER A 61 7.17 -1.18 15.12
N PRO A 62 7.43 -0.65 16.33
CA PRO A 62 8.15 -1.39 17.37
C PRO A 62 7.44 -2.71 17.74
N ILE A 63 8.22 -3.74 18.08
CA ILE A 63 7.72 -5.10 18.39
C ILE A 63 6.67 -5.11 19.49
N ASN A 64 6.85 -4.26 20.52
CA ASN A 64 5.96 -4.19 21.68
C ASN A 64 5.07 -2.92 21.65
N SER A 65 4.73 -2.42 20.47
CA SER A 65 3.86 -1.24 20.35
C SER A 65 2.38 -1.60 20.60
N PRO A 66 1.60 -0.72 21.26
CA PRO A 66 0.15 -0.89 21.39
C PRO A 66 -0.55 -1.10 20.04
N ALA A 67 -0.08 -0.42 18.99
CA ALA A 67 -0.58 -0.56 17.62
C ALA A 67 -0.51 -2.01 17.09
N ARG A 68 0.52 -2.80 17.47
CA ARG A 68 0.61 -4.22 17.08
C ARG A 68 -0.44 -5.08 17.79
N LEU A 69 -0.72 -4.78 19.06
CA LEU A 69 -1.78 -5.46 19.79
C LEU A 69 -3.14 -5.15 19.16
N GLU A 70 -3.44 -3.87 18.95
CA GLU A 70 -4.68 -3.41 18.32
C GLU A 70 -4.86 -4.02 16.92
N TYR A 71 -3.80 -4.05 16.11
CA TYR A 71 -3.81 -4.69 14.80
C TYR A 71 -4.09 -6.19 14.88
N SER A 72 -3.51 -6.91 15.85
CA SER A 72 -3.75 -8.34 16.01
C SER A 72 -5.21 -8.65 16.39
N ILE A 73 -5.81 -7.81 17.24
CA ILE A 73 -7.22 -7.91 17.64
C ILE A 73 -8.11 -7.57 16.44
N HIS A 74 -7.81 -6.48 15.73
CA HIS A 74 -8.56 -6.07 14.54
C HIS A 74 -8.51 -7.16 13.46
N ARG A 75 -7.33 -7.69 13.14
CA ARG A 75 -7.12 -8.80 12.20
C ARG A 75 -7.94 -10.04 12.56
N ALA A 76 -8.00 -10.39 13.85
CA ALA A 76 -8.78 -11.54 14.31
C ALA A 76 -10.30 -11.31 14.18
N PHE A 77 -10.75 -10.06 14.34
CA PHE A 77 -12.16 -9.70 14.26
C PHE A 77 -12.65 -9.55 12.81
N THR A 78 -11.92 -8.81 11.98
CA THR A 78 -12.36 -8.49 10.60
C THR A 78 -11.89 -9.48 9.56
N GLY A 79 -10.78 -10.19 9.81
CA GLY A 79 -10.05 -10.90 8.76
C GLY A 79 -9.43 -9.96 7.71
N ASP A 80 -9.53 -8.63 7.86
CA ASP A 80 -9.33 -7.64 6.78
C ASP A 80 -7.89 -7.59 6.27
N SER A 81 -6.91 -7.78 7.13
CA SER A 81 -5.51 -7.79 6.67
C SER A 81 -5.17 -8.98 5.78
N ILE A 82 -6.05 -9.97 5.69
CA ILE A 82 -5.92 -11.15 4.83
C ILE A 82 -6.98 -11.14 3.72
N ASN A 83 -8.08 -10.38 3.76
CA ASN A 83 -9.24 -10.71 2.89
C ASN A 83 -9.50 -9.79 1.70
N SER A 84 -9.09 -8.52 1.72
CA SER A 84 -9.22 -7.68 0.51
C SER A 84 -8.23 -6.53 0.50
N THR A 85 -7.34 -6.53 -0.49
CA THR A 85 -6.64 -5.31 -0.89
C THR A 85 -7.47 -4.61 -1.96
N TYR A 86 -7.09 -3.40 -2.36
CA TYR A 86 -7.70 -2.75 -3.50
C TYR A 86 -6.64 -2.02 -4.32
N VAL A 87 -6.88 -1.94 -5.62
CA VAL A 87 -6.12 -1.07 -6.52
C VAL A 87 -7.00 0.14 -6.81
N ALA A 88 -6.50 1.32 -6.46
CA ALA A 88 -7.15 2.58 -6.82
C ALA A 88 -6.49 3.16 -8.08
N VAL A 89 -7.30 3.50 -9.08
CA VAL A 89 -6.87 4.22 -10.27
C VAL A 89 -7.36 5.66 -10.13
N ALA A 90 -6.43 6.57 -9.92
CA ALA A 90 -6.69 8.00 -9.89
C ALA A 90 -6.65 8.57 -11.30
N VAL A 91 -7.76 9.13 -11.76
CA VAL A 91 -7.86 9.87 -13.02
C VAL A 91 -7.75 11.35 -12.68
N GLU A 92 -6.71 11.99 -13.23
CA GLU A 92 -6.45 13.42 -13.11
C GLU A 92 -6.51 14.07 -14.49
N PRO A 93 -6.93 15.35 -14.58
CA PRO A 93 -6.92 16.05 -15.84
C PRO A 93 -5.48 16.44 -16.21
N ASN A 94 -5.18 16.45 -17.51
CA ASN A 94 -3.90 16.96 -18.01
C ASN A 94 -3.71 18.43 -17.58
N ASN A 95 -2.49 18.94 -17.43
CA ASN A 95 -2.15 20.28 -16.93
C ASN A 95 -2.95 21.45 -17.56
N ASN A 96 -3.42 21.31 -18.79
CA ASN A 96 -4.23 22.32 -19.49
C ASN A 96 -5.74 22.26 -19.14
N LEU A 97 -6.20 21.12 -18.66
CA LEU A 97 -7.56 20.84 -18.21
C LEU A 97 -7.56 20.87 -16.68
N ARG A 98 -8.48 21.61 -16.07
CA ARG A 98 -8.65 21.63 -14.60
C ARG A 98 -9.99 21.03 -14.16
N ASN A 99 -10.67 20.33 -15.07
CA ASN A 99 -12.01 19.83 -14.83
C ASN A 99 -12.28 18.54 -15.60
N LEU A 100 -12.57 17.48 -14.85
CA LEU A 100 -12.97 16.16 -15.35
C LEU A 100 -14.49 16.06 -15.61
N LEU A 101 -15.27 17.05 -15.20
CA LEU A 101 -16.72 17.09 -15.40
C LEU A 101 -17.07 17.48 -16.85
N ARG A 102 -16.68 16.61 -17.79
CA ARG A 102 -16.96 16.72 -19.23
C ARG A 102 -17.57 15.43 -19.73
N LYS A 103 -18.45 15.51 -20.71
CA LYS A 103 -19.17 14.34 -21.21
C LYS A 103 -18.23 13.33 -21.88
N GLU A 104 -17.24 13.82 -22.61
CA GLU A 104 -16.25 12.99 -23.30
C GLU A 104 -15.39 12.21 -22.30
N ILE A 105 -14.89 12.91 -21.27
CA ILE A 105 -14.10 12.31 -20.19
C ILE A 105 -14.95 11.28 -19.41
N ALA A 106 -16.21 11.62 -19.11
CA ALA A 106 -17.12 10.69 -18.45
C ALA A 106 -17.27 9.39 -19.25
N THR A 107 -17.45 9.48 -20.58
CA THR A 107 -17.55 8.28 -21.42
C THR A 107 -16.27 7.44 -21.43
N GLU A 108 -15.10 8.06 -21.40
CA GLU A 108 -13.81 7.36 -21.32
C GLU A 108 -13.58 6.67 -19.97
N ILE A 109 -13.96 7.32 -18.86
CA ILE A 109 -13.86 6.74 -17.52
C ILE A 109 -14.78 5.51 -17.41
N LEU A 110 -15.99 5.60 -17.97
CA LEU A 110 -16.93 4.48 -17.97
C LEU A 110 -16.46 3.33 -18.85
N SER A 111 -15.89 3.61 -20.03
CA SER A 111 -15.34 2.58 -20.91
C SER A 111 -14.11 1.90 -20.31
N LEU A 112 -13.27 2.64 -19.57
CA LEU A 112 -12.16 2.07 -18.80
C LEU A 112 -12.67 1.08 -17.74
N ASN A 113 -13.66 1.47 -16.94
CA ASN A 113 -14.24 0.58 -15.93
C ASN A 113 -14.88 -0.67 -16.57
N GLU A 114 -15.59 -0.50 -17.68
CA GLU A 114 -16.15 -1.62 -18.44
C GLU A 114 -15.06 -2.56 -18.98
N PHE A 115 -13.97 -2.02 -19.52
CA PHE A 115 -12.83 -2.80 -19.98
C PHE A 115 -12.19 -3.61 -18.83
N VAL A 116 -11.95 -2.97 -17.69
CA VAL A 116 -11.34 -3.64 -16.52
C VAL A 116 -12.22 -4.80 -16.03
N LEU A 117 -13.54 -4.61 -15.96
CA LEU A 117 -14.43 -5.66 -15.49
C LEU A 117 -14.69 -6.75 -16.53
N ASN A 118 -14.77 -6.42 -17.82
CA ASN A 118 -15.24 -7.39 -18.82
C ASN A 118 -14.13 -7.97 -19.71
N ASN A 119 -13.07 -7.22 -19.99
CA ASN A 119 -12.08 -7.56 -21.04
C ASN A 119 -10.65 -7.73 -20.52
N LEU A 120 -10.32 -7.17 -19.35
CA LEU A 120 -8.99 -7.32 -18.77
C LEU A 120 -8.73 -8.79 -18.41
N THR A 121 -7.67 -9.33 -19.00
CA THR A 121 -7.20 -10.70 -18.76
C THR A 121 -5.80 -10.71 -18.18
N VAL A 122 -5.55 -11.63 -17.26
CA VAL A 122 -4.27 -11.81 -16.57
C VAL A 122 -3.83 -13.26 -16.72
N ASN A 123 -2.57 -13.47 -17.07
CA ASN A 123 -1.97 -14.80 -17.14
C ASN A 123 -1.30 -15.12 -15.79
N LEU A 124 -1.88 -16.07 -15.06
CA LEU A 124 -1.33 -16.56 -13.79
C LEU A 124 -1.02 -18.06 -13.95
N ASN A 125 0.26 -18.43 -13.84
CA ASN A 125 0.72 -19.82 -13.93
C ASN A 125 0.27 -20.56 -15.20
N GLY A 126 0.24 -19.86 -16.34
CA GLY A 126 -0.16 -20.43 -17.64
C GLY A 126 -1.67 -20.54 -17.85
N ARG A 127 -2.49 -20.06 -16.90
CA ARG A 127 -3.95 -19.95 -17.05
C ARG A 127 -4.34 -18.48 -17.20
N ILE A 128 -5.24 -18.22 -18.13
CA ILE A 128 -5.78 -16.89 -18.38
C ILE A 128 -7.05 -16.72 -17.54
N TYR A 129 -7.05 -15.68 -16.71
CA TYR A 129 -8.19 -15.28 -15.88
C TYR A 129 -8.70 -13.92 -16.32
N ASN A 130 -10.01 -13.76 -16.37
CA ASN A 130 -10.65 -12.46 -16.54
C ASN A 130 -10.78 -11.77 -15.18
N PHE A 131 -10.40 -10.49 -15.10
CA PHE A 131 -10.40 -9.77 -13.83
C PHE A 131 -11.79 -9.70 -13.20
N GLY A 132 -12.81 -9.21 -13.91
CA GLY A 132 -14.16 -9.07 -13.32
C GLY A 132 -14.82 -10.42 -13.02
N LYS A 133 -14.75 -11.37 -13.95
CA LYS A 133 -15.48 -12.64 -13.86
C LYS A 133 -14.83 -13.69 -12.97
N ASP A 134 -13.50 -13.72 -12.85
CA ASP A 134 -12.79 -14.79 -12.14
C ASP A 134 -12.12 -14.33 -10.83
N ILE A 135 -11.69 -13.05 -10.76
CA ILE A 135 -10.94 -12.49 -9.63
C ILE A 135 -11.85 -11.62 -8.76
N CYS A 136 -12.39 -10.53 -9.33
CA CYS A 136 -13.20 -9.53 -8.65
C CYS A 136 -14.44 -10.13 -8.00
N ILE A 137 -15.13 -11.08 -8.65
CA ILE A 137 -16.35 -11.70 -8.11
C ILE A 137 -16.16 -12.42 -6.77
N ARG A 138 -14.91 -12.80 -6.42
CA ARG A 138 -14.60 -13.40 -5.12
C ARG A 138 -14.82 -12.43 -3.96
N THR A 139 -14.81 -11.12 -4.26
CA THR A 139 -15.17 -10.05 -3.34
C THR A 139 -16.59 -9.57 -3.68
N THR A 140 -17.54 -9.80 -2.78
CA THR A 140 -18.99 -9.61 -3.01
C THR A 140 -19.38 -8.25 -3.60
N LEU A 141 -18.69 -7.18 -3.22
CA LEU A 141 -18.98 -5.80 -3.65
C LEU A 141 -18.06 -5.28 -4.77
N CYS A 142 -17.09 -6.08 -5.24
CA CYS A 142 -16.12 -5.60 -6.22
C CYS A 142 -16.76 -5.17 -7.56
N PRO A 143 -17.71 -5.92 -8.17
CA PRO A 143 -18.34 -5.49 -9.41
C PRO A 143 -19.15 -4.18 -9.27
N LEU A 144 -19.58 -3.86 -8.05
CA LEU A 144 -20.40 -2.69 -7.74
C LEU A 144 -19.58 -1.50 -7.23
N SER A 145 -18.28 -1.69 -6.98
CA SER A 145 -17.39 -0.70 -6.36
C SER A 145 -17.40 0.65 -7.09
N ASN A 146 -17.41 0.64 -8.41
CA ASN A 146 -17.35 1.86 -9.24
C ASN A 146 -18.72 2.31 -9.79
N THR A 147 -19.82 1.65 -9.43
CA THR A 147 -21.16 2.01 -9.94
C THR A 147 -21.59 3.40 -9.48
N ILE A 148 -21.06 3.91 -8.37
CA ILE A 148 -21.31 5.29 -7.90
C ILE A 148 -20.91 6.31 -8.97
N VAL A 149 -19.77 6.12 -9.63
CA VAL A 149 -19.28 7.01 -10.70
C VAL A 149 -20.22 6.95 -11.91
N GLN A 150 -20.72 5.76 -12.24
CA GLN A 150 -21.69 5.57 -13.31
C GLN A 150 -23.03 6.26 -13.01
N PHE A 151 -23.58 6.07 -11.82
CA PHE A 151 -24.81 6.75 -11.41
C PHE A 151 -24.64 8.26 -11.37
N PHE A 152 -23.50 8.73 -10.89
CA PHE A 152 -23.17 10.15 -10.90
C PHE A 152 -23.17 10.73 -12.31
N PHE A 153 -22.44 10.14 -13.26
CA PHE A 153 -22.41 10.66 -14.64
C PHE A 153 -23.75 10.54 -15.35
N ASN A 154 -24.49 9.44 -15.14
CA ASN A 154 -25.82 9.26 -15.70
C ASN A 154 -26.78 10.31 -15.17
N ALA A 155 -26.81 10.53 -13.85
CA ALA A 155 -27.61 11.59 -13.26
C ALA A 155 -27.15 12.94 -13.81
N PHE A 156 -25.87 13.28 -13.74
CA PHE A 156 -25.34 14.58 -14.11
C PHE A 156 -25.66 14.99 -15.57
N TRP A 157 -25.52 14.06 -16.53
CA TRP A 157 -25.66 14.35 -17.96
C TRP A 157 -27.03 14.02 -18.57
N ASN A 158 -27.89 13.24 -17.89
CA ASN A 158 -29.22 12.91 -18.40
C ASN A 158 -30.27 13.84 -17.79
N GLU A 159 -30.78 14.78 -18.59
CA GLU A 159 -31.78 15.76 -18.16
C GLU A 159 -33.07 15.10 -17.66
N LYS A 160 -33.52 14.02 -18.30
CA LYS A 160 -34.73 13.30 -17.86
C LYS A 160 -34.60 12.68 -16.47
N LEU A 161 -33.38 12.30 -16.08
CA LEU A 161 -33.13 11.77 -14.73
C LEU A 161 -33.08 12.90 -13.71
N TRP A 162 -32.53 14.05 -14.06
CA TRP A 162 -32.49 15.23 -13.18
C TRP A 162 -33.87 15.78 -12.83
N ASP A 163 -34.83 15.65 -13.73
CA ASP A 163 -36.20 16.13 -13.49
C ASP A 163 -37.00 15.21 -12.56
N ASP A 164 -36.51 13.98 -12.27
CA ASP A 164 -37.17 13.07 -11.33
C ASP A 164 -36.85 13.49 -9.88
N PRO A 165 -37.86 13.75 -9.03
CA PRO A 165 -37.63 14.18 -7.63
C PRO A 165 -36.89 13.13 -6.78
N ARG A 166 -36.81 11.87 -7.26
CA ARG A 166 -36.08 10.79 -6.61
C ARG A 166 -34.59 10.79 -6.96
N VAL A 167 -34.16 11.62 -7.91
CA VAL A 167 -32.76 11.83 -8.26
C VAL A 167 -32.38 13.25 -7.85
N ARG A 168 -31.59 13.37 -6.78
CA ARG A 168 -31.14 14.68 -6.29
C ARG A 168 -29.67 14.63 -5.90
N LEU A 169 -28.93 15.63 -6.33
CA LEU A 169 -27.51 15.79 -6.02
C LEU A 169 -27.36 16.84 -4.92
N ASP A 170 -27.33 16.37 -3.68
CA ASP A 170 -27.11 17.19 -2.48
C ASP A 170 -25.73 16.83 -1.92
N TYR A 171 -24.68 17.44 -2.49
CA TYR A 171 -23.30 17.15 -2.11
C TYR A 171 -23.12 17.21 -0.57
N PRO A 172 -22.54 16.18 0.07
CA PRO A 172 -21.68 15.12 -0.50
C PRO A 172 -22.42 13.85 -0.98
N PHE A 173 -23.74 13.87 -1.06
CA PHE A 173 -24.54 12.69 -1.41
C PHE A 173 -25.22 12.83 -2.77
N LEU A 174 -25.27 11.73 -3.51
CA LEU A 174 -26.19 11.53 -4.61
C LEU A 174 -27.32 10.62 -4.12
N TYR A 175 -28.55 11.11 -4.18
CA TYR A 175 -29.72 10.28 -4.00
C TYR A 175 -30.19 9.85 -5.39
N PHE A 176 -30.29 8.55 -5.59
CA PHE A 176 -30.71 7.96 -6.85
C PHE A 176 -31.74 6.89 -6.55
N PHE A 177 -33.02 7.26 -6.68
CA PHE A 177 -34.15 6.50 -6.16
C PHE A 177 -34.03 6.30 -4.64
N ASP A 178 -34.13 5.06 -4.16
CA ASP A 178 -34.06 4.75 -2.73
C ASP A 178 -32.61 4.63 -2.21
N ASN A 179 -31.62 4.77 -3.11
CA ASN A 179 -30.21 4.63 -2.76
C ASN A 179 -29.57 5.99 -2.47
N LYS A 180 -28.69 6.00 -1.47
CA LYS A 180 -27.87 7.15 -1.08
C LYS A 180 -26.40 6.81 -1.29
N PHE A 181 -25.76 7.50 -2.22
CA PHE A 181 -24.35 7.29 -2.57
C PHE A 181 -23.48 8.43 -2.02
N PHE A 182 -22.39 8.08 -1.35
CA PHE A 182 -21.41 9.04 -0.84
C PHE A 182 -20.36 9.32 -1.91
N LEU A 183 -20.48 10.48 -2.55
CA LEU A 183 -19.64 10.86 -3.69
C LEU A 183 -18.15 11.04 -3.37
N PRO A 184 -17.76 11.53 -2.18
CA PRO A 184 -16.34 11.69 -1.83
C PRO A 184 -15.52 10.39 -1.79
N LEU A 185 -16.15 9.22 -1.90
CA LEU A 185 -15.40 7.97 -2.09
C LEU A 185 -14.66 7.94 -3.44
N HIS A 186 -15.24 8.58 -4.46
CA HIS A 186 -14.72 8.59 -5.83
C HIS A 186 -14.37 9.97 -6.35
N LEU A 187 -15.07 11.04 -5.92
CA LEU A 187 -14.91 12.38 -6.48
C LEU A 187 -14.08 13.27 -5.53
N TYR A 188 -12.94 13.76 -6.01
CA TYR A 188 -11.98 14.57 -5.27
C TYR A 188 -11.78 15.94 -5.94
N GLY A 189 -11.40 16.94 -5.13
CA GLY A 189 -11.27 18.34 -5.57
C GLY A 189 -12.56 18.89 -6.18
N VAL A 190 -13.69 18.58 -5.54
CA VAL A 190 -15.00 19.02 -6.03
C VAL A 190 -15.23 20.49 -5.70
N LYS A 191 -15.48 21.31 -6.72
CA LYS A 191 -15.90 22.70 -6.55
C LYS A 191 -17.41 22.79 -6.70
N LEU A 192 -18.08 23.27 -5.66
CA LEU A 192 -19.53 23.46 -5.65
C LEU A 192 -19.90 24.74 -6.41
N GLY A 193 -20.97 24.66 -7.20
CA GLY A 193 -21.45 25.77 -8.01
C GLY A 193 -22.29 25.35 -9.21
N GLY A 194 -22.77 26.35 -9.95
CA GLY A 194 -23.57 26.14 -11.15
C GLY A 194 -24.99 25.63 -10.89
N ALA A 195 -25.74 25.43 -11.98
CA ALA A 195 -27.17 25.06 -11.93
C ALA A 195 -27.42 23.65 -11.35
N LYS A 196 -26.42 22.76 -11.44
CA LYS A 196 -26.50 21.35 -11.00
C LYS A 196 -25.73 21.09 -9.69
N GLY A 197 -25.32 22.14 -8.97
CA GLY A 197 -24.67 22.05 -7.66
C GLY A 197 -23.16 21.72 -7.68
N ILE A 198 -22.64 21.11 -8.75
CA ILE A 198 -21.21 20.87 -8.95
C ILE A 198 -20.71 21.60 -10.20
N GLU A 199 -19.66 22.40 -10.03
CA GLU A 199 -19.01 23.18 -11.10
C GLU A 199 -17.83 22.42 -11.71
N SER A 200 -16.99 21.80 -10.88
CA SER A 200 -15.81 21.07 -11.35
C SER A 200 -15.39 19.92 -10.44
N ILE A 201 -14.65 18.98 -11.03
CA ILE A 201 -14.02 17.84 -10.35
C ILE A 201 -12.56 17.76 -10.80
N GLU A 202 -11.63 17.70 -9.85
CA GLU A 202 -10.19 17.64 -10.15
C GLU A 202 -9.67 16.21 -10.25
N MET A 203 -10.30 15.24 -9.57
CA MET A 203 -9.81 13.87 -9.58
C MET A 203 -10.96 12.88 -9.36
N ILE A 204 -10.89 11.75 -10.09
CA ILE A 204 -11.85 10.65 -9.93
C ILE A 204 -11.08 9.37 -9.63
N HIS A 205 -11.40 8.71 -8.51
CA HIS A 205 -10.85 7.41 -8.15
C HIS A 205 -11.78 6.29 -8.57
N LEU A 206 -11.23 5.28 -9.25
CA LEU A 206 -11.86 3.98 -9.45
C LEU A 206 -11.19 2.98 -8.51
N HIS A 207 -11.99 2.29 -7.70
CA HIS A 207 -11.50 1.29 -6.75
C HIS A 207 -11.76 -0.09 -7.31
N TYR A 208 -10.75 -0.95 -7.29
CA TYR A 208 -10.86 -2.34 -7.73
C TYR A 208 -10.40 -3.24 -6.58
N PRO A 209 -11.31 -3.75 -5.74
CA PRO A 209 -10.97 -4.70 -4.71
C PRO A 209 -10.36 -5.96 -5.30
N VAL A 210 -9.27 -6.44 -4.70
CA VAL A 210 -8.56 -7.67 -5.08
C VAL A 210 -8.59 -8.61 -3.89
N PRO A 211 -9.14 -9.83 -4.04
CA PRO A 211 -9.12 -10.83 -2.98
C PRO A 211 -7.68 -11.28 -2.71
N SER A 212 -7.38 -11.66 -1.48
CA SER A 212 -6.09 -12.29 -1.19
C SER A 212 -5.99 -13.69 -1.76
N THR A 213 -4.75 -14.12 -1.97
CA THR A 213 -4.37 -15.42 -2.50
C THR A 213 -4.24 -16.52 -1.44
N ASP A 214 -4.36 -16.19 -0.15
CA ASP A 214 -4.04 -17.12 0.96
C ASP A 214 -5.07 -18.25 1.19
N HIS A 215 -6.06 -18.40 0.30
CA HIS A 215 -7.05 -19.49 0.30
C HIS A 215 -7.11 -20.24 -1.04
N ALA A 216 -5.99 -20.34 -1.76
CA ALA A 216 -5.82 -21.34 -2.83
C ALA A 216 -5.18 -22.62 -2.30
#